data_AF-A0A968TRY1-F1
#
_entry.id   AF-A0A968TRY1-F1
#
_cell.length_a   1.000
_cell.length_b   1.000
_cell.length_c   1.000
_cell.angle_alpha   90.00
_cell.angle_beta   90.00
_cell.angle_gamma   90.00
#
_symmetry.space_group_name_H-M   'P 1'
#
loop_
_entity.id
_entity.type
_entity.pdbx_description
1 polymer ?
#
loop_
_entity_poly.entity_id
_entity_poly.type
_entity_poly.pdbx_seq_one_letter_code
_entity_poly.pdbx_strand_id
1 'polypeptide(L)' 'MDLNKALEALKFDQRMKDYYLKHGLVTKEELEAYMKSLEDSANHSEPVTLEDKGDFAD' A
#
# COMPACT_ATOMS: atom_id res chain seq x y z
N MET A 1 -5.23 13.25 8.30
CA MET A 1 -4.29 13.15 7.17
C MET A 1 -3.46 14.42 7.14
N ASP A 2 -2.15 14.33 7.35
CA ASP A 2 -1.21 15.46 7.26
C ASP A 2 -0.59 15.45 5.85
N LEU A 3 -0.49 16.62 5.21
CA LEU A 3 0.04 16.77 3.85
C LEU A 3 1.45 16.21 3.74
N ASN A 4 2.27 16.42 4.76
CA ASN A 4 3.64 15.92 4.78
C ASN A 4 3.68 14.39 4.78
N LYS A 5 2.80 13.73 5.53
CA LYS A 5 2.68 12.26 5.51
C LYS A 5 2.21 11.73 4.17
N ALA A 6 1.29 12.42 3.50
CA ALA A 6 0.82 12.04 2.17
C ALA A 6 1.93 12.14 1.12
N LEU A 7 2.77 13.19 1.20
CA LEU A 7 3.92 13.38 0.31
C LEU A 7 5.01 12.31 0.54
N GLU A 8 5.27 11.94 1.79
CA GLU A 8 6.20 10.85 2.12
C GLU A 8 5.69 9.49 1.60
N ALA A 9 4.40 9.21 1.73
CA ALA A 9 3.80 7.98 1.20
C ALA A 9 3.85 7.89 -0.34
N LEU A 10 3.78 9.04 -1.02
CA LEU A 10 3.83 9.10 -2.48
C LEU A 10 5.14 8.51 -3.06
N LYS A 11 6.26 8.63 -2.32
CA LYS A 11 7.57 8.11 -2.72
C LYS A 11 7.58 6.59 -2.91
N PHE A 12 6.65 5.90 -2.26
CA PHE A 12 6.50 4.45 -2.33
C PHE A 12 5.28 4.01 -3.15
N ASP A 13 4.64 4.94 -3.88
CA ASP A 13 3.52 4.61 -4.79
C ASP A 13 3.99 3.62 -5.86
N GLN A 14 3.25 2.52 -6.00
CA GLN A 14 3.59 1.41 -6.91
C GLN A 14 3.77 1.87 -8.37
N ARG A 15 3.04 2.91 -8.80
CA ARG A 15 3.10 3.45 -10.17
C ARG A 15 4.36 4.28 -10.41
N MET A 16 4.95 4.81 -9.34
CA MET A 16 6.07 5.75 -9.39
C MET A 16 7.38 5.18 -8.81
N LYS A 17 7.35 4.00 -8.19
CA LYS A 17 8.53 3.37 -7.56
C LYS A 17 9.74 3.29 -8.50
N ASP A 18 9.51 2.94 -9.76
CA ASP A 18 10.58 2.79 -10.75
C ASP A 18 11.18 4.14 -11.12
N TYR A 19 10.35 5.18 -11.18
CA TYR A 19 10.81 6.55 -11.40
C TYR A 19 11.66 7.01 -10.21
N TYR A 20 11.20 6.81 -8.98
CA TYR A 20 11.92 7.23 -7.78
C TYR A 20 13.26 6.49 -7.59
N LEU A 21 13.31 5.18 -7.88
CA LEU A 21 14.55 4.40 -7.86
C LEU A 21 15.53 4.87 -8.94
N LYS A 22 15.06 5.10 -10.18
CA LYS A 22 15.92 5.54 -11.30
C LYS A 22 16.52 6.93 -11.07
N HIS A 23 15.80 7.82 -10.41
CA HIS A 23 16.25 9.17 -10.12
C HIS A 23 16.94 9.31 -8.75
N GLY A 24 17.14 8.20 -8.02
CA GLY A 24 17.83 8.21 -6.72
C GLY A 24 17.07 8.96 -5.62
N LEU A 25 15.75 9.11 -5.78
CA LEU A 25 14.87 9.75 -4.80
C LEU A 25 14.48 8.80 -3.66
N VAL A 26 14.63 7.49 -3.89
CA VAL A 26 14.49 6.41 -2.90
C VAL A 26 15.59 5.38 -3.19
N THR A 27 16.24 4.88 -2.15
CA THR A 27 17.20 3.77 -2.26
C THR A 27 16.50 2.42 -2.24
N LYS A 28 17.17 1.36 -2.71
CA LYS A 28 16.63 0.00 -2.62
C LYS A 28 16.40 -0.44 -1.18
N GLU A 29 17.30 -0.05 -0.28
CA GLU A 29 17.22 -0.38 1.15
C GLU A 29 16.00 0.29 1.82
N GLU A 30 15.73 1.56 1.50
CA GLU A 30 14.55 2.28 2.00
C GLU A 30 13.25 1.68 1.47
N LEU A 31 13.21 1.29 0.19
CA LEU A 31 12.04 0.63 -0.38
C LEU A 31 11.78 -0.73 0.27
N GLU A 32 12.83 -1.53 0.49
CA GLU A 32 12.69 -2.82 1.18
C GLU A 32 12.25 -2.66 2.64
N ALA A 33 12.78 -1.67 3.35
CA ALA A 33 12.37 -1.36 4.71
C ALA A 33 10.89 -0.94 4.76
N TYR A 34 10.45 -0.11 3.80
CA TYR A 34 9.04 0.27 3.67
C TYR A 34 8.15 -0.95 3.41
N MET A 35 8.52 -1.82 2.46
CA MET A 35 7.75 -3.02 2.14
C MET A 35 7.61 -3.98 3.34
N LYS A 36 8.64 -4.09 4.18
CA LYS A 36 8.59 -4.89 5.42
C LYS A 36 7.74 -4.26 6.53
N SER A 37 7.53 -2.94 6.48
CA SER A 37 6.71 -2.21 7.45
C SER A 37 5.20 -2.30 7.16
N LEU A 38 4.82 -2.75 5.96
CA LEU A 38 3.42 -2.90 5.58
C LEU A 38 2.79 -4.06 6.35
N GLU A 39 1.56 -3.86 6.81
CA GLU A 39 0.78 -4.91 7.45
C GLU A 39 0.45 -6.02 6.46
N ASP A 40 0.46 -7.26 6.95
CA ASP A 40 0.08 -8.41 6.13
C ASP A 40 -1.44 -8.41 5.93
N SER A 41 -1.86 -7.98 4.75
CA SER A 41 -3.26 -7.89 4.37
C SER A 41 -3.97 -9.25 4.45
N ALA A 42 -3.25 -10.37 4.26
CA ALA A 42 -3.85 -11.71 4.37
C ALA A 42 -4.20 -12.08 5.83
N ASN A 43 -3.42 -11.59 6.79
CA ASN A 43 -3.66 -11.85 8.22
C ASN A 43 -4.64 -10.84 8.84
N HIS A 44 -4.91 -9.74 8.16
CA HIS A 44 -5.78 -8.66 8.63
C HIS A 44 -7.11 -8.54 7.86
N SER A 45 -7.45 -9.52 7.02
CA SER A 45 -8.75 -9.60 6.36
C SER A 45 -9.73 -10.47 7.14
N GLU A 46 -10.96 -9.99 7.33
CA GLU A 46 -12.06 -10.86 7.73
C GLU A 46 -12.49 -11.75 6.56
N PRO A 47 -12.75 -13.04 6.78
CA PRO A 47 -13.22 -13.93 5.74
C PRO A 47 -14.64 -13.52 5.32
N VAL A 48 -14.78 -13.07 4.07
CA VAL A 48 -16.08 -12.80 3.46
C VAL A 48 -16.62 -14.11 2.88
N THR A 49 -17.79 -14.54 3.34
CA THR A 49 -18.49 -15.71 2.82
C THR A 49 -19.56 -15.31 1.81
N LEU A 50 -19.96 -16.23 0.92
CA LEU A 50 -21.03 -15.99 -0.06
C LEU A 50 -22.42 -15.78 0.59
N GLU A 51 -22.53 -16.02 1.90
CA GLU A 51 -23.72 -15.81 2.70
C GLU A 51 -23.79 -14.36 3.23
N ASP A 52 -22.66 -13.64 3.25
CA ASP A 52 -22.56 -12.21 3.62
C ASP A 52 -23.03 -11.26 2.50
N LYS A 53 -23.87 -11.75 1.58
CA LYS A 53 -24.52 -10.93 0.55
C LYS A 53 -25.43 -9.91 1.23
N GLY A 54 -24.89 -8.71 1.44
CA GLY A 54 -25.73 -7.52 1.57
C GLY A 54 -26.64 -7.43 0.35
N ASP A 55 -27.90 -7.12 0.60
CA ASP A 55 -29.05 -6.97 -0.30
C ASP A 55 -28.75 -6.39 -1.70
N PHE A 56 -28.10 -7.16 -2.57
CA PHE A 56 -28.09 -6.94 -4.01
C PHE A 56 -29.19 -7.77 -4.69
N ALA A 57 -30.30 -8.00 -3.98
CA ALA A 57 -31.53 -8.50 -4.57
C ALA A 57 -32.36 -7.31 -5.04
N ASP A 58 -32.36 -7.10 -6.37
CA ASP A 58 -33.20 -6.25 -7.22
C ASP A 58 -33.75 -4.91 -6.68
#